data_AF-A0A533S9Y1-F1
#
_entry.id   AF-A0A533S9Y1-F1
#
_cell.length_a   1.000
_cell.length_b   1.000
_cell.length_c   1.000
_cell.angle_alpha   90.00
_cell.angle_beta   90.00
_cell.angle_gamma   90.00
#
_symmetry.space_group_name_H-M   'P 1'
#
loop_
_entity.id
_entity.type
_entity.pdbx_description
1 polymer ?
#
loop_
_entity_poly.entity_id
_entity_poly.type
_entity_poly.pdbx_seq_one_letter_code
_entity_poly.pdbx_strand_id
1 'polypeptide(L)'
;MRIKHFTDSDMDGISCGLLSALVLEDCDITTAGPNSIEDKLNRLFDQEAKGRKLFDKIIITDMSVGEELAERIEKNEKYRVRLYDHHKSAEWLNKYEWATVKVEDDLGKALSATEIYWQESVSKLLGKGAFGRSKNPHKHRVAEEYVAMVTSYDTWAWEAKGDMMPKYLNHLMGIYGSELFQDAIRKCILQGDSVMSPEDLTMARAEEIRQNKYLRAKLEDVVEMDVLGYSFGVVFAEQYKSE
;
A
#
# COMPACT_ATOMS: atom_id res chain seq x y z
N MET A 1 5.92 22.17 8.57
CA MET A 1 6.29 20.87 9.18
C MET A 1 6.63 19.96 8.03
N ARG A 2 7.88 19.56 7.90
CA ARG A 2 8.35 18.74 6.77
C ARG A 2 8.31 17.27 7.14
N ILE A 3 7.67 16.45 6.32
CA ILE A 3 7.38 15.05 6.61
C ILE A 3 8.11 14.17 5.61
N LYS A 4 8.69 13.07 6.07
CA LYS A 4 9.18 11.98 5.22
C LYS A 4 8.23 10.79 5.33
N HIS A 5 7.83 10.20 4.21
CA HIS A 5 7.00 9.00 4.19
C HIS A 5 7.68 7.90 3.37
N PHE A 6 7.98 6.78 4.00
CA PHE A 6 8.44 5.56 3.33
C PHE A 6 7.28 4.56 3.22
N THR A 7 7.11 3.96 2.04
CA THR A 7 6.08 2.95 1.79
C THR A 7 6.54 1.88 0.78
N ASP A 8 5.86 0.73 0.67
CA ASP A 8 6.12 -0.25 -0.41
C ASP A 8 5.68 0.34 -1.79
N SER A 9 6.06 -0.35 -2.85
CA SER A 9 5.83 0.00 -4.24
C SER A 9 4.63 -0.69 -4.88
N ASP A 10 4.00 -1.66 -4.22
CA ASP A 10 2.77 -2.28 -4.70
C ASP A 10 1.54 -1.38 -4.49
N MET A 11 0.34 -1.89 -4.79
CA MET A 11 -0.87 -1.08 -4.68
C MET A 11 -1.18 -0.64 -3.25
N ASP A 12 -0.92 -1.47 -2.23
CA ASP A 12 -1.17 -1.09 -0.82
C ASP A 12 -0.16 -0.02 -0.37
N GLY A 13 1.11 -0.21 -0.70
CA GLY A 13 2.17 0.73 -0.41
C GLY A 13 1.95 2.11 -1.08
N ILE A 14 1.74 2.16 -2.40
CA ILE A 14 1.59 3.47 -3.08
C ILE A 14 0.30 4.19 -2.67
N SER A 15 -0.74 3.43 -2.29
CA SER A 15 -2.00 3.99 -1.79
C SER A 15 -1.81 4.73 -0.47
N CYS A 16 -0.96 4.23 0.42
CA CYS A 16 -0.56 4.98 1.61
C CYS A 16 0.10 6.32 1.24
N GLY A 17 0.99 6.32 0.25
CA GLY A 17 1.63 7.55 -0.28
C GLY A 17 0.60 8.55 -0.81
N LEU A 18 -0.35 8.09 -1.62
CA LEU A 18 -1.46 8.90 -2.12
C LEU A 18 -2.27 9.53 -0.97
N LEU A 19 -2.61 8.75 0.07
CA LEU A 19 -3.35 9.26 1.23
C LEU A 19 -2.57 10.36 1.95
N SER A 20 -1.25 10.22 2.09
CA SER A 20 -0.37 11.29 2.58
C SER A 20 -0.47 12.54 1.71
N ALA A 21 -0.35 12.41 0.38
CA ALA A 21 -0.41 13.53 -0.57
C ALA A 21 -1.78 14.24 -0.62
N LEU A 22 -2.84 13.59 -0.12
CA LEU A 22 -4.17 14.19 0.01
C LEU A 22 -4.29 15.12 1.21
N VAL A 23 -3.59 14.82 2.32
CA VAL A 23 -3.80 15.50 3.61
C VAL A 23 -2.60 16.25 4.16
N LEU A 24 -1.41 16.01 3.61
CA LEU A 24 -0.15 16.61 4.07
C LEU A 24 0.39 17.56 3.01
N GLU A 25 0.69 18.81 3.40
CA GLU A 25 1.14 19.86 2.48
C GLU A 25 2.63 19.72 2.07
N ASP A 26 3.50 19.29 2.99
CA ASP A 26 4.95 19.17 2.80
C ASP A 26 5.41 17.76 3.20
N CYS A 27 5.07 16.78 2.36
CA CYS A 27 5.40 15.37 2.53
C CYS A 27 6.24 14.85 1.36
N ASP A 28 7.45 14.40 1.67
CA ASP A 28 8.36 13.73 0.73
C ASP A 28 8.14 12.21 0.83
N ILE A 29 7.45 11.67 -0.18
CA ILE A 29 7.10 10.25 -0.27
C ILE A 29 8.19 9.49 -1.02
N THR A 30 8.58 8.34 -0.51
CA THR A 30 9.58 7.46 -1.14
C THR A 30 9.14 6.02 -1.05
N THR A 31 8.95 5.40 -2.21
CA THR A 31 8.78 3.95 -2.27
C THR A 31 10.12 3.26 -2.02
N ALA A 32 10.08 2.14 -1.32
CA ALA A 32 11.24 1.36 -0.93
C ALA A 32 10.88 -0.12 -1.02
N GLY A 33 11.81 -0.93 -1.53
CA GLY A 33 11.66 -2.38 -1.40
C GLY A 33 12.03 -2.84 0.02
N PRO A 34 11.65 -4.07 0.41
CA PRO A 34 11.77 -4.58 1.78
C PRO A 34 13.17 -4.46 2.38
N ASN A 35 14.20 -4.72 1.57
CA ASN A 35 15.60 -4.70 2.02
C ASN A 35 16.24 -3.30 2.03
N SER A 36 15.50 -2.24 1.68
CA SER A 36 16.07 -0.91 1.49
C SER A 36 15.66 0.13 2.53
N ILE A 37 14.60 -0.13 3.31
CA ILE A 37 14.10 0.85 4.30
C ILE A 37 15.09 1.06 5.45
N GLU A 38 15.68 -0.03 5.97
CA GLU A 38 16.70 -0.04 7.03
C GLU A 38 17.86 0.91 6.69
N ASP A 39 18.48 0.71 5.53
CA ASP A 39 19.58 1.51 5.02
C ASP A 39 19.18 2.98 4.84
N LYS A 40 17.98 3.24 4.29
CA LYS A 40 17.48 4.61 4.07
C LYS A 40 17.26 5.34 5.39
N LEU A 41 16.65 4.69 6.39
CA LEU A 41 16.39 5.27 7.70
C LEU A 41 17.69 5.49 8.49
N ASN A 42 18.59 4.51 8.52
CA ASN A 42 19.87 4.66 9.19
C ASN A 42 20.69 5.80 8.58
N ARG A 43 20.79 5.87 7.24
CA ARG A 43 21.47 6.98 6.55
C ARG A 43 20.82 8.33 6.86
N LEU A 44 19.49 8.40 6.86
CA LEU A 44 18.77 9.63 7.20
C LEU A 44 19.09 10.08 8.63
N PHE A 45 19.00 9.17 9.60
CA PHE A 45 19.28 9.48 11.01
C PHE A 45 20.74 9.89 11.22
N ASP A 46 21.69 9.23 10.55
CA ASP A 46 23.11 9.58 10.64
C ASP A 46 23.42 10.94 10.03
N GLN A 47 22.76 11.30 8.91
CA GLN A 47 22.90 12.60 8.28
C GLN A 47 22.35 13.71 9.17
N GLU A 48 21.16 13.50 9.75
CA GLU A 48 20.53 14.47 10.64
C GLU A 48 21.29 14.65 11.96
N ALA A 49 21.89 13.58 12.50
CA ALA A 49 22.72 13.64 13.71
C ALA A 49 24.01 14.48 13.53
N LYS A 50 24.53 14.55 12.30
CA LYS A 50 25.73 15.34 11.94
C LYS A 50 25.42 16.77 11.54
N GLY A 51 24.15 17.14 11.40
CA GLY A 51 23.73 18.41 10.85
C GLY A 51 22.43 18.90 11.43
N ARG A 52 21.56 19.44 10.57
CA ARG A 52 20.22 19.86 10.96
C ARG A 52 19.23 18.72 10.73
N LYS A 53 18.22 18.60 11.59
CA LYS A 53 17.05 17.76 11.28
C LYS A 53 16.41 18.25 9.99
N LEU A 54 16.21 17.31 9.06
CA LEU A 54 15.63 17.54 7.74
C LEU A 54 14.13 17.38 7.77
N PHE A 55 13.63 16.46 8.62
CA PHE A 55 12.22 16.14 8.74
C PHE A 55 11.75 16.19 10.20
N ASP A 56 10.60 16.82 10.41
CA ASP A 56 9.93 16.93 11.71
C ASP A 56 9.22 15.63 12.09
N LYS A 57 8.72 14.89 11.09
CA LYS A 57 7.98 13.64 11.25
C LYS A 57 8.38 12.63 10.18
N ILE A 58 8.37 11.35 10.55
CA ILE A 58 8.65 10.24 9.66
C ILE A 58 7.49 9.26 9.75
N ILE A 59 6.91 8.93 8.61
CA ILE A 59 5.83 7.95 8.47
C ILE A 59 6.41 6.76 7.72
N ILE A 60 6.11 5.56 8.21
CA ILE A 60 6.44 4.29 7.56
C ILE A 60 5.11 3.55 7.40
N THR A 61 4.80 3.12 6.19
CA THR A 61 3.63 2.29 5.93
C THR A 61 4.01 1.07 5.14
N ASP A 62 3.27 -0.02 5.34
CA ASP A 62 3.40 -1.25 4.55
C ASP A 62 4.82 -1.84 4.52
N MET A 63 5.58 -1.55 5.58
CA MET A 63 6.96 -1.98 5.74
C MET A 63 7.26 -2.09 7.22
N SER A 64 8.14 -3.03 7.54
CA SER A 64 8.64 -3.26 8.89
C SER A 64 10.11 -2.83 9.03
N VAL A 65 10.56 -2.76 10.28
CA VAL A 65 11.95 -2.54 10.66
C VAL A 65 12.41 -3.66 11.58
N GLY A 66 13.69 -4.02 11.52
CA GLY A 66 14.31 -5.00 12.40
C GLY A 66 14.50 -4.49 13.82
N GLU A 67 14.88 -5.39 14.73
CA GLU A 67 15.01 -5.10 16.16
C GLU A 67 16.01 -3.98 16.46
N GLU A 68 17.19 -3.99 15.82
CA GLU A 68 18.23 -2.98 16.03
C GLU A 68 17.73 -1.57 15.69
N LEU A 69 17.08 -1.41 14.53
CA LEU A 69 16.53 -0.13 14.12
C LEU A 69 15.32 0.28 14.99
N ALA A 70 14.49 -0.67 15.40
CA ALA A 70 13.38 -0.41 16.31
C ALA A 70 13.87 0.13 17.67
N GLU A 71 14.92 -0.45 18.24
CA GLU A 71 15.56 0.05 19.46
C GLU A 71 16.16 1.44 19.27
N ARG A 72 16.80 1.68 18.11
CA ARG A 72 17.33 3.00 17.76
C ARG A 72 16.22 4.05 17.66
N ILE A 73 15.09 3.71 17.05
CA ILE A 73 13.91 4.58 16.95
C ILE A 73 13.36 4.83 18.35
N GLU A 74 13.18 3.82 19.18
CA GLU A 74 12.65 3.97 20.54
C GLU A 74 13.49 4.94 21.37
N LYS A 75 14.82 4.80 21.29
CA LYS A 75 15.75 5.64 22.05
C LYS A 75 15.79 7.09 21.59
N ASN A 76 15.76 7.33 20.27
CA ASN A 76 16.11 8.65 19.72
C ASN A 76 14.98 9.34 18.97
N GLU A 77 14.02 8.59 18.39
CA GLU A 77 13.08 9.10 17.38
C GLU A 77 11.60 8.75 17.62
N LYS A 78 11.25 8.10 18.75
CA LYS A 78 9.89 7.63 19.05
C LYS A 78 8.77 8.66 18.96
N TYR A 79 9.10 9.94 19.20
CA TYR A 79 8.12 11.01 19.13
C TYR A 79 7.84 11.49 17.71
N ARG A 80 8.75 11.23 16.76
CA ARG A 80 8.63 11.67 15.37
C ARG A 80 8.30 10.54 14.39
N VAL A 81 8.62 9.29 14.72
CA VAL A 81 8.33 8.14 13.86
C VAL A 81 6.90 7.65 14.11
N ARG A 82 6.19 7.29 13.05
CA ARG A 82 4.96 6.49 13.11
C ARG A 82 5.02 5.41 12.06
N LEU A 83 4.76 4.16 12.47
CA LEU A 83 4.75 2.99 11.59
C LEU A 83 3.35 2.37 11.58
N TYR A 84 2.84 2.07 10.38
CA TYR A 84 1.57 1.37 10.18
C TYR A 84 1.79 0.19 9.24
N ASP A 85 1.60 -1.03 9.71
CA ASP A 85 1.91 -2.24 8.94
C ASP A 85 0.85 -3.31 9.22
N HIS A 86 0.79 -4.33 8.38
CA HIS A 86 -0.13 -5.47 8.52
C HIS A 86 0.58 -6.82 8.46
N HIS A 87 1.87 -6.85 8.13
CA HIS A 87 2.65 -8.08 8.06
C HIS A 87 2.72 -8.81 9.40
N LYS A 88 2.26 -10.07 9.43
CA LYS A 88 2.26 -10.90 10.65
C LYS A 88 3.65 -11.03 11.28
N SER A 89 4.70 -11.09 10.46
CA SER A 89 6.09 -11.15 10.91
C SER A 89 6.53 -9.92 11.70
N ALA A 90 5.80 -8.81 11.62
CA ALA A 90 6.12 -7.53 12.24
C ALA A 90 5.29 -7.24 13.52
N GLU A 91 4.34 -8.12 13.91
CA GLU A 91 3.45 -7.88 15.06
C GLU A 91 4.20 -7.58 16.38
N TRP A 92 5.42 -8.09 16.53
CA TRP A 92 6.28 -7.83 17.69
C TRP A 92 6.63 -6.34 17.88
N LEU A 93 6.53 -5.52 16.83
CA LEU A 93 6.73 -4.06 16.90
C LEU A 93 5.66 -3.36 17.73
N ASN A 94 4.49 -3.98 17.96
CA ASN A 94 3.42 -3.40 18.78
C ASN A 94 3.82 -3.16 20.26
N LYS A 95 4.98 -3.66 20.69
CA LYS A 95 5.57 -3.28 21.98
C LYS A 95 5.98 -1.80 22.05
N TYR A 96 6.10 -1.12 20.90
CA TYR A 96 6.46 0.28 20.79
C TYR A 96 5.24 1.16 20.46
N GLU A 97 5.03 2.24 21.20
CA GLU A 97 3.89 3.17 20.99
C GLU A 97 3.89 3.87 19.63
N TRP A 98 5.05 3.93 18.96
CA TRP A 98 5.18 4.55 17.65
C TRP A 98 4.82 3.61 16.50
N ALA A 99 4.59 2.32 16.76
CA ALA A 99 4.24 1.33 15.76
C ALA A 99 2.79 0.83 15.95
N THR A 100 2.12 0.53 14.86
CA THR A 100 0.81 -0.11 14.84
C THR A 100 0.82 -1.16 13.74
N VAL A 101 0.86 -2.42 14.16
CA VAL A 101 0.83 -3.58 13.26
C VAL A 101 -0.46 -4.35 13.51
N LYS A 102 -1.33 -4.46 12.50
CA LYS A 102 -2.62 -5.16 12.62
C LYS A 102 -2.87 -6.06 11.42
N VAL A 103 -2.94 -7.37 11.63
CA VAL A 103 -3.26 -8.33 10.55
C VAL A 103 -4.76 -8.31 10.23
N GLU A 104 -5.59 -8.14 11.26
CA GLU A 104 -7.05 -8.14 11.19
C GLU A 104 -7.65 -7.13 12.17
N ASP A 105 -8.91 -6.75 11.94
CA ASP A 105 -9.68 -5.94 12.88
C ASP A 105 -10.32 -6.79 14.02
N ASP A 106 -11.00 -6.12 14.94
CA ASP A 106 -11.66 -6.77 16.10
C ASP A 106 -12.77 -7.77 15.68
N LEU A 107 -13.19 -7.76 14.42
CA LEU A 107 -14.19 -8.69 13.85
C LEU A 107 -13.54 -9.80 13.00
N GLY A 108 -12.22 -9.87 12.93
CA GLY A 108 -11.48 -10.85 12.12
C GLY A 108 -11.45 -10.54 10.63
N LYS A 109 -11.77 -9.30 10.22
CA LYS A 109 -11.56 -8.87 8.82
C LYS A 109 -10.09 -8.54 8.65
N ALA A 110 -9.44 -9.22 7.71
CA ALA A 110 -8.06 -8.89 7.31
C ALA A 110 -7.93 -7.42 6.90
N LEU A 111 -6.79 -6.81 7.24
CA LEU A 111 -6.47 -5.42 6.99
C LEU A 111 -5.27 -5.29 6.06
N SER A 112 -5.25 -4.19 5.30
CA SER A 112 -4.08 -3.72 4.57
C SER A 112 -3.48 -2.51 5.28
N ALA A 113 -2.23 -2.18 5.00
CA ALA A 113 -1.58 -0.99 5.54
C ALA A 113 -2.33 0.30 5.15
N THR A 114 -2.92 0.36 3.95
CA THR A 114 -3.76 1.50 3.52
C THR A 114 -4.95 1.73 4.46
N GLU A 115 -5.67 0.67 4.83
CA GLU A 115 -6.82 0.76 5.75
C GLU A 115 -6.37 1.13 7.17
N ILE A 116 -5.28 0.54 7.66
CA ILE A 116 -4.73 0.90 8.98
C ILE A 116 -4.33 2.38 8.99
N TYR A 117 -3.60 2.83 7.97
CA TYR A 117 -3.15 4.22 7.87
C TYR A 117 -4.33 5.20 7.74
N TRP A 118 -5.36 4.81 6.99
CA TRP A 118 -6.61 5.54 6.88
C TRP A 118 -7.29 5.72 8.23
N GLN A 119 -7.52 4.63 8.96
CA GLN A 119 -8.24 4.63 10.24
C GLN A 119 -7.45 5.37 11.33
N GLU A 120 -6.15 5.11 11.42
CA GLU A 120 -5.33 5.61 12.52
C GLU A 120 -4.85 7.05 12.34
N SER A 121 -4.71 7.51 11.10
CA SER A 121 -4.11 8.82 10.78
C SER A 121 -5.00 9.67 9.88
N VAL A 122 -5.27 9.22 8.66
CA VAL A 122 -5.71 10.10 7.56
C VAL A 122 -7.15 10.56 7.75
N SER A 123 -8.06 9.66 8.13
CA SER A 123 -9.49 9.98 8.34
C SER A 123 -9.71 11.08 9.39
N LYS A 124 -8.85 11.14 10.41
CA LYS A 124 -8.86 12.18 11.46
C LYS A 124 -8.42 13.56 10.94
N LEU A 125 -7.59 13.58 9.90
CA LEU A 125 -7.09 14.81 9.25
C LEU A 125 -8.02 15.30 8.15
N LEU A 126 -8.64 14.39 7.39
CA LEU A 126 -9.62 14.73 6.34
C LEU A 126 -10.82 15.52 6.88
N GLY A 127 -11.18 15.35 8.15
CA GLY A 127 -12.22 16.16 8.80
C GLY A 127 -11.89 17.66 8.92
N LYS A 128 -10.66 18.10 8.63
CA LYS A 128 -10.17 19.48 8.82
C LYS A 128 -9.84 20.15 7.47
N GLY A 129 -9.81 21.48 7.43
CA GLY A 129 -9.35 22.24 6.26
C GLY A 129 -10.29 22.19 5.03
N ALA A 130 -9.70 22.01 3.84
CA ALA A 130 -10.42 21.96 2.55
C ALA A 130 -11.14 20.61 2.28
N PHE A 131 -10.83 19.58 3.06
CA PHE A 131 -11.37 18.22 2.92
C PHE A 131 -12.47 17.86 3.91
N GLY A 132 -12.81 18.77 4.84
CA GLY A 132 -13.75 18.48 5.93
C GLY A 132 -15.06 17.86 5.47
N ARG A 133 -15.53 16.82 6.17
CA ARG A 133 -16.77 16.06 5.86
C ARG A 133 -17.99 16.94 5.57
N SER A 134 -18.08 18.11 6.21
CA SER A 134 -19.16 19.09 5.99
C SER A 134 -19.06 19.87 4.67
N LYS A 135 -17.88 19.95 4.04
CA LYS A 135 -17.65 20.77 2.84
C LYS A 135 -17.87 20.00 1.55
N ASN A 136 -17.64 18.69 1.52
CA ASN A 136 -18.03 17.83 0.40
C ASN A 136 -18.04 16.34 0.83
N PRO A 137 -19.21 15.76 1.17
CA PRO A 137 -19.30 14.37 1.64
C PRO A 137 -18.92 13.34 0.57
N HIS A 138 -19.02 13.69 -0.72
CA HIS A 138 -18.70 12.79 -1.82
C HIS A 138 -17.21 12.45 -1.87
N LYS A 139 -16.32 13.41 -1.57
CA LYS A 139 -14.87 13.16 -1.56
C LYS A 139 -14.46 12.12 -0.52
N HIS A 140 -15.04 12.24 0.68
CA HIS A 140 -14.77 11.29 1.77
C HIS A 140 -15.25 9.89 1.40
N ARG A 141 -16.45 9.79 0.83
CA ARG A 141 -17.01 8.51 0.39
C ARG A 141 -16.15 7.85 -0.69
N VAL A 142 -15.70 8.60 -1.69
CA VAL A 142 -14.82 8.05 -2.76
C VAL A 142 -13.48 7.61 -2.19
N ALA A 143 -12.92 8.33 -1.21
CA ALA A 143 -11.70 7.89 -0.54
C ALA A 143 -11.92 6.60 0.26
N GLU A 144 -13.03 6.46 0.98
CA GLU A 144 -13.40 5.22 1.68
C GLU A 144 -13.62 4.05 0.72
N GLU A 145 -14.31 4.28 -0.40
CA GLU A 145 -14.50 3.29 -1.47
C GLU A 145 -13.15 2.83 -2.04
N TYR A 146 -12.24 3.76 -2.33
CA TYR A 146 -10.90 3.46 -2.80
C TYR A 146 -10.10 2.62 -1.78
N VAL A 147 -10.07 3.04 -0.51
CA VAL A 147 -9.38 2.30 0.57
C VAL A 147 -9.93 0.88 0.67
N ALA A 148 -11.26 0.72 0.65
CA ALA A 148 -11.89 -0.60 0.71
C ALA A 148 -11.53 -1.48 -0.51
N MET A 149 -11.39 -0.90 -1.70
CA MET A 149 -10.94 -1.64 -2.88
C MET A 149 -9.49 -2.09 -2.77
N VAL A 150 -8.59 -1.22 -2.31
CA VAL A 150 -7.18 -1.56 -2.08
C VAL A 150 -7.06 -2.70 -1.06
N THR A 151 -7.71 -2.56 0.09
CA THR A 151 -7.70 -3.62 1.12
C THR A 151 -8.34 -4.90 0.64
N SER A 152 -9.43 -4.81 -0.14
CA SER A 152 -10.06 -6.01 -0.68
C SER A 152 -9.15 -6.75 -1.64
N TYR A 153 -8.32 -6.04 -2.43
CA TYR A 153 -7.32 -6.62 -3.31
C TYR A 153 -6.20 -7.30 -2.50
N ASP A 154 -5.57 -6.53 -1.63
CA ASP A 154 -4.42 -6.95 -0.80
C ASP A 154 -4.72 -8.22 0.03
N THR A 155 -5.92 -8.27 0.61
CA THR A 155 -6.36 -9.39 1.47
C THR A 155 -7.01 -10.55 0.72
N TRP A 156 -7.06 -10.51 -0.61
CA TRP A 156 -7.78 -11.47 -1.46
C TRP A 156 -9.30 -11.59 -1.19
N ALA A 157 -9.88 -10.70 -0.38
CA ALA A 157 -11.31 -10.71 -0.06
C ALA A 157 -12.20 -10.52 -1.31
N TRP A 158 -11.65 -9.93 -2.37
CA TRP A 158 -12.33 -9.70 -3.65
C TRP A 158 -12.69 -11.01 -4.36
N GLU A 159 -11.79 -12.00 -4.30
CA GLU A 159 -11.96 -13.30 -4.97
C GLU A 159 -13.10 -14.09 -4.33
N ALA A 160 -13.09 -14.21 -3.00
CA ALA A 160 -14.13 -14.91 -2.25
C ALA A 160 -15.53 -14.28 -2.43
N LYS A 161 -15.59 -12.97 -2.72
CA LYS A 161 -16.85 -12.23 -2.98
C LYS A 161 -17.27 -12.25 -4.45
N GLY A 162 -16.41 -12.71 -5.36
CA GLY A 162 -16.63 -12.60 -6.81
C GLY A 162 -16.66 -11.15 -7.31
N ASP A 163 -15.99 -10.23 -6.60
CA ASP A 163 -15.90 -8.83 -6.98
C ASP A 163 -14.58 -8.58 -7.71
N MET A 164 -14.63 -8.35 -9.02
CA MET A 164 -13.43 -8.12 -9.83
C MET A 164 -12.90 -6.69 -9.72
N MET A 165 -13.66 -5.75 -9.13
CA MET A 165 -13.29 -4.34 -9.13
C MET A 165 -11.95 -4.05 -8.44
N PRO A 166 -11.62 -4.66 -7.29
CA PRO A 166 -10.29 -4.55 -6.67
C PRO A 166 -9.15 -5.03 -7.58
N LYS A 167 -9.34 -6.15 -8.29
CA LYS A 167 -8.36 -6.65 -9.25
C LYS A 167 -8.20 -5.72 -10.45
N TYR A 168 -9.30 -5.19 -10.98
CA TYR A 168 -9.27 -4.22 -12.06
C TYR A 168 -8.54 -2.93 -11.69
N LEU A 169 -8.69 -2.48 -10.44
CA LEU A 169 -7.91 -1.36 -9.91
C LEU A 169 -6.41 -1.65 -9.94
N ASN A 170 -5.99 -2.86 -9.53
CA ASN A 170 -4.60 -3.27 -9.60
C ASN A 170 -4.09 -3.38 -11.05
N HIS A 171 -4.90 -3.87 -11.99
CA HIS A 171 -4.56 -3.86 -13.42
C HIS A 171 -4.31 -2.44 -13.92
N LEU A 172 -5.14 -1.47 -13.54
CA LEU A 172 -4.94 -0.07 -13.90
C LEU A 172 -3.65 0.49 -13.32
N MET A 173 -3.28 0.12 -12.09
CA MET A 173 -1.98 0.48 -11.54
C MET A 173 -0.84 -0.04 -12.42
N GLY A 174 -0.93 -1.30 -12.88
CA GLY A 174 0.05 -1.87 -13.81
C GLY A 174 0.10 -1.18 -15.17
N ILE A 175 -1.06 -0.79 -15.73
CA ILE A 175 -1.18 -0.12 -17.03
C ILE A 175 -0.67 1.32 -16.98
N TYR A 176 -1.06 2.07 -15.96
CA TYR A 176 -0.70 3.49 -15.80
C TYR A 176 0.70 3.69 -15.23
N GLY A 177 1.19 2.73 -14.45
CA GLY A 177 2.33 2.94 -13.58
C GLY A 177 1.97 3.80 -12.37
N SER A 178 2.87 3.80 -11.37
CA SER A 178 2.60 4.37 -10.04
C SER A 178 2.20 5.86 -10.06
N GLU A 179 2.93 6.72 -10.80
CA GLU A 179 2.70 8.16 -10.78
C GLU A 179 1.34 8.55 -11.39
N LEU A 180 1.06 8.07 -12.62
CA LEU A 180 -0.18 8.39 -13.31
C LEU A 180 -1.40 7.78 -12.60
N PHE A 181 -1.25 6.57 -12.03
CA PHE A 181 -2.29 5.94 -11.23
C PHE A 181 -2.67 6.80 -10.02
N GLN A 182 -1.67 7.22 -9.22
CA GLN A 182 -1.92 8.06 -8.05
C GLN A 182 -2.58 9.39 -8.43
N ASP A 183 -2.15 10.05 -9.51
CA ASP A 183 -2.76 11.29 -9.99
C ASP A 183 -4.21 11.10 -10.43
N ALA A 184 -4.52 10.00 -11.12
CA ALA A 184 -5.87 9.67 -11.56
C ALA A 184 -6.81 9.46 -10.36
N ILE A 185 -6.40 8.62 -9.39
CA ILE A 185 -7.20 8.37 -8.18
C ILE A 185 -7.34 9.65 -7.34
N ARG A 186 -6.26 10.42 -7.19
CA ARG A 186 -6.29 11.70 -6.47
C ARG A 186 -7.33 12.64 -7.06
N LYS A 187 -7.40 12.72 -8.38
CA LYS A 187 -8.38 13.53 -9.10
C LYS A 187 -9.81 13.03 -8.83
N CYS A 188 -10.07 11.72 -8.91
CA CYS A 188 -11.37 11.14 -8.59
C CYS A 188 -11.82 11.50 -7.16
N ILE A 189 -10.95 11.28 -6.17
CA ILE A 189 -11.21 11.64 -4.77
C ILE A 189 -11.49 13.13 -4.60
N LEU A 190 -10.68 14.00 -5.22
CA LEU A 190 -10.82 15.45 -5.12
C LEU A 190 -12.10 15.99 -5.78
N GLN A 191 -12.58 15.32 -6.82
CA GLN A 191 -13.81 15.68 -7.55
C GLN A 191 -15.05 15.03 -6.94
N GLY A 192 -14.88 13.93 -6.19
CA GLY A 192 -15.98 13.11 -5.70
C GLY A 192 -16.57 12.21 -6.79
N ASP A 193 -15.76 11.90 -7.81
CA ASP A 193 -16.12 11.05 -8.94
C ASP A 193 -15.81 9.58 -8.64
N SER A 194 -16.34 8.66 -9.45
CA SER A 194 -16.04 7.23 -9.30
C SER A 194 -14.55 6.96 -9.42
N VAL A 195 -14.05 5.98 -8.64
CA VAL A 195 -12.66 5.54 -8.65
C VAL A 195 -12.20 5.09 -10.05
N MET A 196 -13.11 4.52 -10.84
CA MET A 196 -12.86 4.11 -12.22
C MET A 196 -13.94 4.64 -13.17
N SER A 197 -13.50 5.20 -14.30
CA SER A 197 -14.35 5.56 -15.43
C SER A 197 -14.75 4.34 -16.28
N PRO A 198 -15.75 4.47 -17.18
CA PRO A 198 -16.05 3.43 -18.16
C PRO A 198 -14.85 3.03 -19.05
N GLU A 199 -14.00 3.99 -19.38
CA GLU A 199 -12.77 3.79 -20.14
C GLU A 199 -11.75 2.97 -19.33
N ASP A 200 -11.56 3.32 -18.05
CA ASP A 200 -10.73 2.55 -17.09
C ASP A 200 -11.18 1.09 -17.02
N LEU A 201 -12.49 0.87 -16.86
CA LEU A 201 -13.07 -0.49 -16.81
C LEU A 201 -12.85 -1.26 -18.11
N THR A 202 -12.88 -0.57 -19.25
CA THR A 202 -12.60 -1.20 -20.56
C THR A 202 -11.15 -1.64 -20.65
N MET A 203 -10.21 -0.81 -20.20
CA MET A 203 -8.78 -1.13 -20.18
C MET A 203 -8.47 -2.28 -19.20
N ALA A 204 -8.99 -2.21 -17.98
CA ALA A 204 -8.77 -3.25 -16.97
C ALA A 204 -9.30 -4.62 -17.41
N ARG A 205 -10.47 -4.66 -18.08
CA ARG A 205 -11.02 -5.90 -18.65
C ARG A 205 -10.17 -6.45 -19.79
N ALA A 206 -9.63 -5.58 -20.63
CA ALA A 206 -8.73 -6.02 -21.70
C ALA A 206 -7.45 -6.65 -21.12
N GLU A 207 -6.92 -6.07 -20.04
CA GLU A 207 -5.76 -6.63 -19.34
C GLU A 207 -6.08 -7.95 -18.65
N GLU A 208 -7.25 -8.08 -18.00
CA GLU A 208 -7.71 -9.35 -17.43
C GLU A 208 -7.80 -10.47 -18.49
N ILE A 209 -8.33 -10.17 -19.67
CA ILE A 209 -8.40 -11.13 -20.79
C ILE A 209 -6.98 -11.52 -21.24
N ARG A 210 -6.07 -10.55 -21.33
CA ARG A 210 -4.68 -10.77 -21.73
C ARG A 210 -3.94 -11.64 -20.71
N GLN A 211 -4.07 -11.34 -19.42
CA GLN A 211 -3.50 -12.12 -18.33
C GLN A 211 -4.01 -13.55 -18.36
N ASN A 212 -5.32 -13.77 -18.43
CA ASN A 212 -5.90 -15.12 -18.49
C ASN A 212 -5.43 -15.91 -19.71
N LYS A 213 -5.32 -15.26 -20.88
CA LYS A 213 -4.78 -15.92 -22.08
C LYS A 213 -3.32 -16.33 -21.89
N TYR A 214 -2.52 -15.48 -21.27
CA TYR A 214 -1.13 -15.76 -20.97
C TYR A 214 -1.00 -16.94 -19.98
N LEU A 215 -1.75 -16.92 -18.88
CA LEU A 215 -1.74 -17.99 -17.87
C LEU A 215 -2.14 -19.34 -18.48
N ARG A 216 -3.21 -19.38 -19.30
CA ARG A 216 -3.62 -20.60 -20.01
C ARG A 216 -2.54 -21.14 -20.94
N ALA A 217 -1.92 -20.27 -21.75
CA ALA A 217 -0.83 -20.69 -22.62
C ALA A 217 0.36 -21.25 -21.82
N LYS A 218 0.67 -20.65 -20.67
CA LYS A 218 1.75 -21.14 -19.80
C LYS A 218 1.44 -22.48 -19.13
N LEU A 219 0.17 -22.76 -18.83
CA LEU A 219 -0.24 -24.08 -18.32
C LEU A 219 -0.17 -25.17 -19.40
N GLU A 220 -0.24 -24.83 -20.69
CA GLU A 220 -0.02 -25.79 -21.78
C GLU A 220 1.48 -26.18 -21.92
N ASP A 221 2.40 -25.31 -21.48
CA ASP A 221 3.85 -25.52 -21.50
C ASP A 221 4.38 -26.20 -20.23
N VAL A 222 3.53 -26.92 -19.48
CA VAL A 222 3.94 -27.58 -18.22
C VAL A 222 5.02 -28.63 -18.49
N VAL A 223 6.11 -28.57 -17.75
CA VAL A 223 7.12 -29.64 -17.73
C VAL A 223 6.83 -30.53 -16.53
N GLU A 224 6.39 -31.75 -16.80
CA GLU A 224 6.18 -32.76 -15.76
C GLU A 224 7.53 -33.35 -15.31
N MET A 225 7.70 -33.50 -14.00
CA MET A 225 8.88 -34.13 -13.39
C MET A 225 8.51 -34.95 -12.16
N ASP A 226 9.19 -36.08 -11.98
CA ASP A 226 9.08 -36.88 -10.76
C ASP A 226 10.30 -36.65 -9.86
N VAL A 227 10.05 -36.19 -8.64
CA VAL A 227 11.10 -35.96 -7.63
C VAL A 227 10.72 -36.70 -6.35
N LEU A 228 11.57 -37.66 -5.94
CA LEU A 228 11.38 -38.47 -4.73
C LEU A 228 10.01 -39.21 -4.68
N GLY A 229 9.46 -39.60 -5.83
CA GLY A 229 8.18 -40.30 -5.93
C GLY A 229 6.95 -39.39 -5.92
N TYR A 230 7.13 -38.07 -5.98
CA TYR A 230 6.06 -37.09 -6.16
C TYR A 230 6.14 -36.50 -7.57
N SER A 231 4.98 -36.38 -8.24
CA SER A 231 4.88 -35.75 -9.56
C SER A 231 4.63 -34.25 -9.42
N PHE A 232 5.43 -33.45 -10.11
CA PHE A 232 5.37 -31.99 -10.13
C PHE A 232 5.19 -31.50 -11.57
N GLY A 233 4.42 -30.42 -11.74
CA GLY A 233 4.40 -29.62 -12.96
C GLY A 233 5.18 -28.32 -12.75
N VAL A 234 6.13 -28.02 -13.64
CA VAL A 234 6.90 -26.77 -13.59
C VAL A 234 6.55 -25.90 -14.80
N VAL A 235 6.22 -24.63 -14.53
CA VAL A 235 5.89 -23.62 -15.54
C VAL A 235 6.85 -22.44 -15.41
N PHE A 236 7.38 -21.98 -16.54
CA PHE A 236 8.20 -20.77 -16.59
C PHE A 236 7.34 -19.56 -16.97
N ALA A 237 6.93 -18.79 -15.97
CA ALA A 237 6.18 -17.54 -16.12
C ALA A 237 7.08 -16.32 -15.89
N GLU A 238 7.11 -15.42 -16.88
CA GLU A 238 7.89 -14.17 -16.85
C GLU A 238 7.04 -12.95 -16.48
N GLN A 239 5.73 -13.02 -16.71
CA GLN A 239 4.73 -11.99 -16.38
C GLN A 239 3.73 -12.53 -15.36
N TYR A 240 3.08 -11.62 -14.61
CA TYR A 240 2.03 -11.92 -13.63
C TYR A 240 2.46 -12.90 -12.51
N LYS A 241 3.66 -12.70 -11.94
CA LYS A 241 4.28 -13.66 -10.98
C LYS A 241 3.62 -13.73 -9.60
N SER A 242 2.74 -12.79 -9.29
CA SER A 242 2.02 -12.70 -8.01
C SER A 242 0.52 -13.02 -8.17
N GLU A 243 0.16 -13.64 -9.30
CA GLU A 243 -1.21 -13.94 -9.75
C GLU A 243 -1.36 -15.42 -10.10
#